data_AF-A0A8J3N5Q3-F1
#
_entry.id   AF-A0A8J3N5Q3-F1
#
_cell.length_a   1.000
_cell.length_b   1.000
_cell.length_c   1.000
_cell.angle_alpha   90.00
_cell.angle_beta   90.00
_cell.angle_gamma   90.00
#
_symmetry.space_group_name_H-M   'P 1'
#
loop_
_entity.id
_entity.type
_entity.pdbx_description
1 polymer ?
#
loop_
_entity_poly.entity_id
_entity_poly.type
_entity_poly.pdbx_seq_one_letter_code
_entity_poly.pdbx_strand_id
1 'polypeptide(L)'
;MMQEETLDLWQAQDQPQATFDYATLDGETRAFVQQKAEETHTYLKRTAEDIVQVGQNLLAVKQRLGHGHFMAWLQAEFGMSYHTALNCIRVAERFGGKVRTVLTLPSKVLYLLAQPSTSETIIQQVENGVLPPNLEAIRAAREAERLAKAEAEQERRTASLWQEELEAMRARAQQEQTDLQKQIDTLHTAMKQRVEAQIQTKEVVPPAIQAQVEALQQKVTTLTQQRDALSKQAEVLGAQAREAAIHQDEEATRGRHMRLQWRTNAEEALQAISRLLIQWPTPLDAYHFEEGDWSKLAQIEEQMERLQQASLQLRQTVERTVIAQNEREHDACTPK
;
A
#
# COMPACT_ATOMS: atom_id res chain seq x y z
N MET A 1 -30.97 -23.07 15.34
CA MET A 1 -30.98 -24.28 14.50
C MET A 1 -31.81 -23.94 13.26
N MET A 2 -31.22 -24.12 12.08
CA MET A 2 -31.68 -23.65 10.75
C MET A 2 -31.39 -22.16 10.49
N GLN A 3 -30.54 -21.74 9.54
CA GLN A 3 -29.90 -22.39 8.38
C GLN A 3 -28.47 -21.87 8.22
N GLU A 4 -27.48 -22.74 8.41
CA GLU A 4 -26.15 -22.62 7.82
C GLU A 4 -26.25 -23.16 6.40
N GLU A 5 -26.52 -22.33 5.39
CA GLU A 5 -26.52 -22.80 4.00
C GLU A 5 -26.47 -21.67 2.95
N THR A 6 -25.47 -20.78 3.00
CA THR A 6 -25.06 -19.99 1.82
C THR A 6 -23.58 -19.61 1.92
N LEU A 7 -22.70 -20.60 1.88
CA LEU A 7 -21.25 -20.39 1.81
C LEU A 7 -20.65 -21.30 0.74
N ASP A 8 -21.23 -21.27 -0.46
CA ASP A 8 -20.79 -22.15 -1.56
C ASP A 8 -21.15 -21.63 -2.97
N LEU A 9 -20.97 -20.33 -3.26
CA LEU A 9 -21.28 -19.78 -4.60
C LEU A 9 -20.23 -18.81 -5.17
N TRP A 10 -18.94 -19.00 -4.86
CA TRP A 10 -17.88 -18.34 -5.62
C TRP A 10 -16.71 -19.28 -5.84
N GLN A 11 -16.98 -20.41 -6.50
CA GLN A 11 -15.92 -21.05 -7.26
C GLN A 11 -15.55 -20.09 -8.39
N ALA A 12 -14.40 -19.43 -8.23
CA ALA A 12 -13.70 -18.78 -9.32
C ALA A 12 -13.47 -19.84 -10.41
N GLN A 13 -14.37 -19.90 -11.38
CA GLN A 13 -14.04 -20.54 -12.64
C GLN A 13 -13.05 -19.60 -13.31
N ASP A 14 -11.76 -19.84 -13.06
CA ASP A 14 -10.70 -19.54 -14.02
C ASP A 14 -11.07 -20.26 -15.31
N GLN A 15 -11.94 -19.65 -16.12
CA GLN A 15 -12.07 -20.01 -17.52
C GLN A 15 -10.86 -19.38 -18.20
N PRO A 16 -9.82 -20.16 -18.57
CA PRO A 16 -8.79 -19.63 -19.46
C PRO A 16 -9.51 -19.05 -20.67
N GLN A 17 -9.11 -17.86 -21.13
CA GLN A 17 -9.59 -17.33 -22.40
C GLN A 17 -9.42 -18.43 -23.45
N ALA A 18 -10.53 -19.07 -23.83
CA ALA A 18 -10.51 -20.20 -24.73
C ALA A 18 -10.07 -19.68 -26.09
N THR A 19 -8.77 -19.82 -26.39
CA THR A 19 -8.24 -19.54 -27.72
C THR A 19 -8.87 -20.53 -28.68
N PHE A 20 -9.55 -20.02 -29.71
CA PHE A 20 -10.15 -20.87 -30.73
C PHE A 20 -9.04 -21.63 -31.47
N ASP A 21 -9.09 -22.97 -31.45
CA ASP A 21 -8.08 -23.80 -32.11
C ASP A 21 -8.35 -23.89 -33.62
N TYR A 22 -7.70 -22.99 -34.36
CA TYR A 22 -7.74 -22.94 -35.82
C TYR A 22 -7.14 -24.18 -36.50
N ALA A 23 -6.34 -25.00 -35.81
CA ALA A 23 -5.73 -26.19 -36.38
C ALA A 23 -6.78 -27.27 -36.72
N THR A 24 -7.95 -27.21 -36.10
CA THR A 24 -9.08 -28.13 -36.34
C THR A 24 -9.80 -27.88 -37.68
N LEU A 25 -9.54 -26.74 -38.32
CA LEU A 25 -10.16 -26.35 -39.59
C LEU A 25 -9.28 -26.72 -40.79
N ASP A 26 -9.91 -27.02 -41.92
CA ASP A 26 -9.23 -27.13 -43.21
C ASP A 26 -8.62 -25.79 -43.65
N GLY A 27 -7.69 -25.84 -44.60
CA GLY A 27 -6.90 -24.67 -44.99
C GLY A 27 -7.74 -23.50 -45.53
N GLU A 28 -8.79 -23.78 -46.29
CA GLU A 28 -9.64 -22.74 -46.87
C GLU A 28 -10.53 -22.10 -45.81
N THR A 29 -11.21 -22.93 -44.99
CA THR A 29 -12.04 -22.44 -43.88
C THR A 29 -11.20 -21.67 -42.86
N ARG A 30 -9.99 -22.15 -42.55
CA ARG A 30 -9.06 -21.46 -41.63
C ARG A 30 -8.74 -20.05 -42.11
N ALA A 31 -8.33 -19.91 -43.37
CA ALA A 31 -7.99 -18.62 -43.95
C ALA A 31 -9.20 -17.66 -43.94
N PHE A 32 -10.38 -18.17 -44.32
CA PHE A 32 -11.61 -17.37 -44.31
C PHE A 32 -11.97 -16.88 -42.90
N VAL A 33 -11.97 -17.76 -41.89
CA VAL A 33 -12.35 -17.39 -40.52
C VAL A 33 -11.35 -16.40 -39.92
N GLN A 34 -10.05 -16.59 -40.15
CA GLN A 34 -9.01 -15.66 -39.69
C GLN A 34 -9.18 -14.28 -40.31
N GLN A 35 -9.43 -14.20 -41.63
CA GLN A 35 -9.72 -12.94 -42.30
C GLN A 35 -10.96 -12.26 -41.69
N LYS A 36 -12.05 -12.99 -41.47
CA LYS A 36 -13.28 -12.43 -40.88
C LYS A 36 -13.10 -12.00 -39.43
N ALA A 37 -12.23 -12.66 -38.66
CA ALA A 37 -11.86 -12.23 -37.32
C ALA A 37 -11.13 -10.87 -37.36
N GLU A 38 -10.14 -10.71 -38.23
CA GLU A 38 -9.40 -9.45 -38.40
C GLU A 38 -10.29 -8.28 -38.86
N GLU A 39 -11.16 -8.52 -39.85
CA GLU A 39 -12.16 -7.55 -40.30
C GLU A 39 -13.07 -7.13 -39.12
N THR A 40 -13.54 -8.11 -38.33
CA THR A 40 -14.40 -7.86 -37.18
C THR A 40 -13.69 -7.04 -36.10
N HIS A 41 -12.43 -7.36 -35.78
CA HIS A 41 -11.62 -6.58 -34.83
C HIS A 41 -11.47 -5.12 -35.29
N THR A 42 -11.31 -4.89 -36.59
CA THR A 42 -11.24 -3.54 -37.16
C THR A 42 -12.55 -2.77 -36.95
N TYR A 43 -13.71 -3.41 -37.18
CA TYR A 43 -15.00 -2.79 -36.94
C TYR A 43 -15.27 -2.51 -35.46
N LEU A 44 -14.88 -3.42 -34.57
CA LEU A 44 -15.02 -3.22 -33.13
C LEU A 44 -14.19 -2.02 -32.65
N LYS A 45 -12.97 -1.88 -33.15
CA LYS A 45 -12.12 -0.72 -32.84
C LYS A 45 -12.73 0.59 -33.33
N ARG A 46 -13.20 0.62 -34.57
CA ARG A 46 -13.92 1.79 -35.13
C ARG A 46 -15.17 2.13 -34.31
N THR A 47 -15.90 1.12 -33.87
CA THR A 47 -17.08 1.32 -33.01
C THR A 47 -16.70 1.99 -31.68
N ALA A 48 -15.57 1.62 -31.06
CA ALA A 48 -15.08 2.28 -29.85
C ALA A 48 -14.68 3.74 -30.12
N GLU A 49 -14.01 4.01 -31.24
CA GLU A 49 -13.68 5.36 -31.70
C GLU A 49 -14.96 6.19 -31.95
N ASP A 50 -15.98 5.61 -32.57
CA ASP A 50 -17.26 6.25 -32.82
C ASP A 50 -18.01 6.56 -31.51
N ILE A 51 -17.95 5.68 -30.50
CA ILE A 51 -18.52 5.94 -29.17
C ILE A 51 -17.87 7.18 -28.54
N VAL A 52 -16.54 7.33 -28.66
CA VAL A 52 -15.83 8.52 -28.19
C VAL A 52 -16.32 9.77 -28.93
N GLN A 53 -16.42 9.71 -30.26
CA GLN A 53 -16.87 10.85 -31.06
C GLN A 53 -18.33 11.24 -30.76
N VAL A 54 -19.21 10.25 -30.62
CA VAL A 54 -20.59 10.45 -30.15
C VAL A 54 -20.58 11.14 -28.79
N GLY A 55 -19.77 10.68 -27.84
CA GLY A 55 -19.63 11.30 -26.53
C GLY A 55 -19.19 12.76 -26.59
N GLN A 56 -18.23 13.10 -27.45
CA GLN A 56 -17.76 14.48 -27.65
C GLN A 56 -18.86 15.39 -28.20
N ASN A 57 -19.59 14.92 -29.23
CA ASN A 57 -20.71 15.66 -29.81
C ASN A 57 -21.83 15.89 -28.79
N LEU A 58 -22.19 14.84 -28.04
CA LEU A 58 -23.22 14.91 -27.01
C LEU A 58 -22.82 15.87 -25.88
N LEU A 59 -21.55 15.88 -25.47
CA LEU A 59 -21.04 16.82 -24.47
C LEU A 59 -21.13 18.27 -24.96
N ALA A 60 -20.72 18.53 -26.21
CA ALA A 60 -20.78 19.85 -26.81
C ALA A 60 -22.23 20.38 -26.91
N VAL A 61 -23.19 19.54 -27.30
CA VAL A 61 -24.61 19.93 -27.37
C VAL A 61 -25.18 20.14 -25.96
N LYS A 62 -24.87 19.25 -25.01
CA LYS A 62 -25.32 19.35 -23.61
C LYS A 62 -24.88 20.67 -22.96
N GLN A 63 -23.65 21.10 -23.22
CA GLN A 63 -23.12 22.38 -22.72
C GLN A 63 -23.88 23.60 -23.26
N ARG A 64 -24.45 23.52 -24.46
CA ARG A 64 -25.21 24.62 -25.09
C ARG A 64 -26.68 24.65 -24.69
N LEU A 65 -27.33 23.49 -24.61
CA LEU A 65 -28.77 23.39 -24.37
C LEU A 65 -29.15 23.38 -22.88
N GLY A 66 -28.20 23.04 -21.99
CA GLY A 66 -28.50 22.74 -20.60
C GLY A 66 -29.30 21.43 -20.42
N HIS A 67 -29.48 20.99 -19.18
CA HIS A 67 -29.92 19.62 -18.90
C HIS A 67 -31.31 19.25 -19.45
N GLY A 68 -32.32 20.10 -19.24
CA GLY A 68 -33.71 19.80 -19.62
C GLY A 68 -33.93 19.73 -21.13
N HIS A 69 -33.47 20.74 -21.88
CA HIS A 69 -33.59 20.76 -23.34
C HIS A 69 -32.74 19.66 -24.00
N PHE A 70 -31.58 19.33 -23.41
CA PHE A 70 -30.74 18.24 -23.89
C PHE A 70 -31.46 16.87 -23.84
N MET A 71 -32.19 16.58 -22.76
CA MET A 71 -32.97 15.34 -22.66
C MET A 71 -34.09 15.28 -23.71
N ALA A 72 -34.83 16.37 -23.90
CA ALA A 72 -35.89 16.42 -24.91
C ALA A 72 -35.34 16.24 -26.34
N TRP A 73 -34.20 16.89 -26.63
CA TRP A 73 -33.49 16.76 -27.91
C TRP A 73 -32.99 15.33 -28.16
N LEU A 74 -32.36 14.70 -27.16
CA LEU A 74 -31.90 13.30 -27.25
C LEU A 74 -33.02 12.33 -27.61
N GLN A 75 -34.18 12.50 -26.97
CA GLN A 75 -35.34 11.64 -27.22
C GLN A 75 -35.91 11.87 -28.62
N ALA A 76 -35.97 13.11 -29.08
CA ALA A 76 -36.53 13.47 -30.38
C ALA A 76 -35.65 13.00 -31.56
N GLU A 77 -34.33 13.19 -31.48
CA GLU A 77 -33.42 12.89 -32.59
C GLU A 77 -32.98 11.41 -32.64
N PHE A 78 -32.78 10.77 -31.47
CA PHE A 78 -32.14 9.44 -31.41
C PHE A 78 -32.98 8.40 -30.68
N GLY A 79 -34.09 8.77 -30.02
CA GLY A 79 -34.84 7.88 -29.14
C GLY A 79 -34.01 7.30 -27.99
N MET A 80 -32.91 7.99 -27.61
CA MET A 80 -31.90 7.48 -26.69
C MET A 80 -32.15 7.96 -25.26
N SER A 81 -31.96 7.07 -24.28
CA SER A 81 -31.99 7.44 -22.87
C SER A 81 -30.83 8.36 -22.47
N TYR A 82 -31.07 9.23 -21.47
CA TYR A 82 -30.01 10.03 -20.88
C TYR A 82 -28.86 9.20 -20.33
N HIS A 83 -29.13 8.00 -19.81
CA HIS A 83 -28.10 7.10 -19.27
C HIS A 83 -27.12 6.65 -20.37
N THR A 84 -27.64 6.26 -21.54
CA THR A 84 -26.82 5.87 -22.69
C THR A 84 -25.96 7.04 -23.16
N ALA A 85 -26.55 8.23 -23.31
CA ALA A 85 -25.83 9.44 -23.68
C ALA A 85 -24.71 9.78 -22.68
N LEU A 86 -24.99 9.65 -21.38
CA LEU A 86 -24.02 9.89 -20.32
C LEU A 86 -22.86 8.90 -20.35
N ASN A 87 -23.11 7.63 -20.66
CA ASN A 87 -22.05 6.63 -20.80
C ASN A 87 -21.10 6.97 -21.95
N CYS A 88 -21.62 7.40 -23.11
CA CYS A 88 -20.79 7.89 -24.23
C CYS A 88 -19.99 9.14 -23.84
N ILE A 89 -20.63 10.13 -23.20
CA ILE A 89 -19.95 11.34 -22.72
C ILE A 89 -18.80 10.97 -21.77
N ARG A 90 -19.02 10.08 -20.80
CA ARG A 90 -17.97 9.64 -19.87
C ARG A 90 -16.81 8.97 -20.57
N VAL A 91 -17.09 8.13 -21.56
CA VAL A 91 -16.06 7.50 -22.39
C VAL A 91 -15.24 8.57 -23.11
N ALA A 92 -15.89 9.59 -23.68
CA ALA A 92 -15.20 10.71 -24.31
C ALA A 92 -14.37 11.55 -23.34
N GLU A 93 -14.88 11.84 -22.14
CA GLU A 93 -14.17 12.60 -21.11
C GLU A 93 -12.93 11.83 -20.59
N ARG A 94 -13.06 10.51 -20.40
CA ARG A 94 -11.97 9.65 -19.89
C ARG A 94 -10.92 9.31 -20.95
N PHE A 95 -11.35 8.99 -22.18
CA PHE A 95 -10.50 8.40 -23.21
C PHE A 95 -10.37 9.26 -24.47
N GLY A 96 -10.99 10.44 -24.54
CA GLY A 96 -11.00 11.28 -25.74
C GLY A 96 -9.65 11.91 -26.11
N GLY A 97 -8.72 11.99 -25.16
CA GLY A 97 -7.39 12.58 -25.39
C GLY A 97 -6.23 11.58 -25.42
N LYS A 98 -6.46 10.33 -25.00
CA LYS A 98 -5.41 9.33 -24.81
C LYS A 98 -5.99 7.93 -25.03
N VAL A 99 -5.13 7.07 -25.58
CA VAL A 99 -5.18 5.60 -25.52
C VAL A 99 -5.76 4.87 -26.75
N ARG A 100 -4.85 4.42 -27.63
CA ARG A 100 -5.13 3.45 -28.72
C ARG A 100 -5.47 2.05 -28.22
N THR A 101 -4.98 1.68 -27.04
CA THR A 101 -5.10 0.33 -26.45
C THR A 101 -6.48 0.06 -25.83
N VAL A 102 -7.14 1.07 -25.27
CA VAL A 102 -8.48 0.94 -24.68
C VAL A 102 -9.57 0.86 -25.76
N LEU A 103 -9.28 1.37 -26.95
CA LEU A 103 -10.20 1.36 -28.10
C LEU A 103 -10.30 0.00 -28.79
N THR A 104 -9.48 -0.98 -28.45
CA THR A 104 -9.64 -2.37 -28.92
C THR A 104 -10.56 -3.19 -28.01
N LEU A 105 -11.01 -2.61 -26.89
CA LEU A 105 -11.84 -3.30 -25.91
C LEU A 105 -13.31 -3.34 -26.33
N PRO A 106 -14.06 -4.38 -25.92
CA PRO A 106 -15.51 -4.42 -26.13
C PRO A 106 -16.22 -3.22 -25.49
N SER A 107 -17.26 -2.70 -26.14
CA SER A 107 -17.98 -1.49 -25.69
C SER A 107 -18.48 -1.57 -24.24
N LYS A 108 -18.89 -2.76 -23.78
CA LYS A 108 -19.31 -2.97 -22.38
C LYS A 108 -18.17 -2.73 -21.37
N VAL A 109 -16.96 -3.17 -21.70
CA VAL A 109 -15.76 -2.97 -20.87
C VAL A 109 -15.38 -1.49 -20.89
N LEU A 110 -15.42 -0.86 -22.07
CA LEU A 110 -15.18 0.57 -22.24
C LEU A 110 -16.12 1.42 -21.35
N TYR A 111 -17.42 1.11 -21.36
CA TYR A 111 -18.39 1.79 -20.49
C TYR A 111 -18.12 1.57 -19.01
N LEU A 112 -17.71 0.35 -18.62
CA LEU A 112 -17.39 0.04 -17.23
C LEU A 112 -16.14 0.81 -16.75
N LEU A 113 -15.10 0.87 -17.58
CA LEU A 113 -13.87 1.61 -17.29
C LEU A 113 -14.12 3.12 -17.22
N ALA A 114 -15.04 3.65 -18.03
CA ALA A 114 -15.40 5.07 -18.00
C ALA A 114 -16.22 5.49 -16.77
N GLN A 115 -16.69 4.56 -15.93
CA GLN A 115 -17.48 4.92 -14.77
C GLN A 115 -16.64 5.68 -13.72
N PRO A 116 -17.21 6.68 -13.01
CA PRO A 116 -16.50 7.41 -11.95
C PRO A 116 -16.00 6.53 -10.81
N SER A 117 -16.70 5.42 -10.59
CA SER A 117 -16.37 4.40 -9.59
C SER A 117 -15.19 3.50 -9.97
N THR A 118 -14.71 3.59 -11.21
CA THR A 118 -13.51 2.89 -11.65
C THR A 118 -12.32 3.83 -11.48
N SER A 119 -11.32 3.39 -10.72
CA SER A 119 -10.12 4.14 -10.41
C SER A 119 -9.14 4.15 -11.58
N GLU A 120 -8.25 5.15 -11.59
CA GLU A 120 -7.19 5.24 -12.59
C GLU A 120 -6.24 4.04 -12.53
N THR A 121 -6.03 3.48 -11.33
CA THR A 121 -5.20 2.30 -11.11
C THR A 121 -5.76 1.07 -11.83
N ILE A 122 -7.08 0.88 -11.81
CA ILE A 122 -7.73 -0.23 -12.51
C ILE A 122 -7.62 -0.04 -14.03
N ILE A 123 -7.78 1.19 -14.52
CA ILE A 123 -7.62 1.51 -15.94
C ILE A 123 -6.20 1.15 -16.40
N GLN A 124 -5.17 1.60 -15.66
CA GLN A 124 -3.77 1.30 -15.95
C GLN A 124 -3.45 -0.21 -15.88
N GLN A 125 -4.04 -0.94 -14.93
CA GLN A 125 -3.86 -2.39 -14.83
C GLN A 125 -4.42 -3.12 -16.05
N VAL A 126 -5.56 -2.66 -16.58
CA VAL A 126 -6.13 -3.21 -17.82
C VAL A 126 -5.27 -2.83 -19.03
N GLU A 127 -4.80 -1.58 -19.11
CA GLU A 127 -3.92 -1.11 -20.19
C GLU A 127 -2.58 -1.86 -20.26
N ASN A 128 -1.99 -2.16 -19.10
CA ASN A 128 -0.73 -2.88 -18.99
C ASN A 128 -0.90 -4.41 -19.07
N GLY A 129 -2.12 -4.92 -19.23
CA GLY A 129 -2.41 -6.35 -19.32
C GLY A 129 -2.27 -7.12 -18.00
N VAL A 130 -2.15 -6.43 -16.86
CA VAL A 130 -2.11 -7.04 -15.52
C VAL A 130 -3.49 -7.55 -15.12
N LEU A 131 -4.53 -6.77 -15.44
CA LEU A 131 -5.92 -7.16 -15.22
C LEU A 131 -6.56 -7.53 -16.56
N PRO A 132 -7.17 -8.72 -16.69
CA PRO A 132 -7.79 -9.10 -17.94
C PRO A 132 -8.96 -8.14 -18.27
N PRO A 133 -9.12 -7.75 -19.55
CA PRO A 133 -10.13 -6.77 -19.97
C PRO A 133 -11.53 -7.42 -20.08
N ASN A 134 -12.00 -8.02 -19.00
CA ASN A 134 -13.33 -8.61 -18.90
C ASN A 134 -14.13 -7.97 -17.75
N LEU A 135 -15.46 -8.07 -17.83
CA LEU A 135 -16.37 -7.41 -16.90
C LEU A 135 -16.22 -7.92 -15.46
N GLU A 136 -15.96 -9.21 -15.28
CA GLU A 136 -15.91 -9.85 -13.97
C GLU A 136 -14.64 -9.46 -13.22
N ALA A 137 -13.48 -9.53 -13.87
CA ALA A 137 -12.20 -9.12 -13.29
C ALA A 137 -12.20 -7.64 -12.90
N ILE A 138 -12.75 -6.76 -13.74
CA ILE A 138 -12.84 -5.32 -13.43
C ILE A 138 -13.80 -5.07 -12.25
N ARG A 139 -14.91 -5.81 -12.15
CA ARG A 139 -15.82 -5.71 -11.00
C ARG A 139 -15.18 -6.21 -9.72
N ALA A 140 -14.50 -7.35 -9.76
CA ALA A 140 -13.78 -7.91 -8.63
C ALA A 140 -12.67 -6.96 -8.15
N ALA A 141 -11.89 -6.39 -9.08
CA ALA A 141 -10.85 -5.40 -8.73
C ALA A 141 -11.44 -4.16 -8.06
N ARG A 142 -12.58 -3.65 -8.55
CA ARG A 142 -13.28 -2.51 -7.93
C ARG A 142 -13.79 -2.84 -6.54
N GLU A 143 -14.31 -4.05 -6.33
CA GLU A 143 -14.77 -4.49 -5.02
C GLU A 143 -13.61 -4.65 -4.04
N ALA A 144 -12.51 -5.25 -4.48
CA ALA A 144 -11.29 -5.36 -3.69
C ALA A 144 -10.74 -3.97 -3.28
N GLU A 145 -10.69 -3.01 -4.21
CA GLU A 145 -10.26 -1.64 -3.89
C GLU A 145 -11.23 -0.96 -2.90
N ARG A 146 -12.53 -1.20 -3.01
CA ARG A 146 -13.53 -0.67 -2.07
C ARG A 146 -13.34 -1.25 -0.67
N LEU A 147 -13.11 -2.55 -0.56
CA LEU A 147 -12.87 -3.22 0.72
C LEU A 147 -11.57 -2.73 1.36
N ALA A 148 -10.48 -2.68 0.60
CA ALA A 148 -9.19 -2.18 1.09
C ALA A 148 -9.27 -0.72 1.56
N LYS A 149 -10.05 0.15 0.87
CA LYS A 149 -10.29 1.52 1.32
C LYS A 149 -11.10 1.56 2.62
N ALA A 150 -12.12 0.72 2.76
CA ALA A 150 -12.93 0.65 3.96
C ALA A 150 -12.11 0.16 5.17
N GLU A 151 -11.28 -0.86 4.99
CA GLU A 151 -10.36 -1.39 6.00
C GLU A 151 -9.35 -0.31 6.42
N ALA A 152 -8.68 0.33 5.46
CA ALA A 152 -7.74 1.41 5.75
C ALA A 152 -8.41 2.61 6.47
N GLU A 153 -9.67 2.91 6.18
CA GLU A 153 -10.42 3.94 6.88
C GLU A 153 -10.77 3.51 8.32
N GLN A 154 -11.13 2.24 8.52
CA GLN A 154 -11.36 1.69 9.86
C GLN A 154 -10.09 1.72 10.69
N GLU A 155 -8.94 1.30 10.14
CA GLU A 155 -7.64 1.35 10.81
C GLU A 155 -7.25 2.78 11.21
N ARG A 156 -7.50 3.76 10.34
CA ARG A 156 -7.25 5.18 10.67
C ARG A 156 -8.14 5.65 11.81
N ARG A 157 -9.42 5.25 11.82
CA ARG A 157 -10.36 5.59 12.90
C ARG A 157 -9.92 4.97 14.22
N THR A 158 -9.57 3.69 14.24
CA THR A 158 -9.10 3.01 15.46
C THR A 158 -7.79 3.60 15.96
N ALA A 159 -6.84 3.91 15.06
CA ALA A 159 -5.60 4.58 15.41
C ALA A 159 -5.84 5.99 16.01
N SER A 160 -6.79 6.77 15.45
CA SER A 160 -7.18 8.08 15.98
C SER A 160 -7.76 7.95 17.39
N LEU A 161 -8.65 7.00 17.61
CA LEU A 161 -9.25 6.75 18.94
C LEU A 161 -8.17 6.37 19.97
N TRP A 162 -7.23 5.51 19.59
CA TRP A 162 -6.12 5.12 20.44
C TRP A 162 -5.21 6.31 20.79
N GLN A 163 -4.97 7.20 19.82
CA GLN A 163 -4.20 8.43 20.05
C GLN A 163 -4.90 9.35 21.04
N GLU A 164 -6.20 9.60 20.87
CA GLU A 164 -7.00 10.42 21.79
C GLU A 164 -7.00 9.85 23.22
N GLU A 165 -7.12 8.52 23.36
CA GLU A 165 -7.08 7.85 24.66
C GLU A 165 -5.70 7.99 25.33
N LEU A 166 -4.61 7.84 24.55
CA LEU A 166 -3.26 8.01 25.04
C LEU A 166 -3.00 9.46 25.50
N GLU A 167 -3.48 10.45 24.74
CA GLU A 167 -3.39 11.86 25.12
C GLU A 167 -4.16 12.15 26.41
N ALA A 168 -5.38 11.62 26.54
CA ALA A 168 -6.17 11.74 27.76
C ALA A 168 -5.47 11.11 28.98
N MET A 169 -4.84 9.95 28.80
CA MET A 169 -4.09 9.28 29.87
C MET A 169 -2.86 10.09 30.29
N ARG A 170 -2.11 10.63 29.33
CA ARG A 170 -0.97 11.52 29.60
C ARG A 170 -1.39 12.77 30.34
N ALA A 171 -2.50 13.40 29.95
CA ALA A 171 -3.03 14.59 30.62
C ALA A 171 -3.39 14.29 32.09
N ARG A 172 -4.02 13.13 32.37
CA ARG A 172 -4.32 12.69 33.74
C ARG A 172 -3.06 12.48 34.57
N ALA A 173 -2.07 11.79 34.01
CA ALA A 173 -0.80 11.55 34.70
C ALA A 173 -0.06 12.85 35.00
N GLN A 174 -0.05 13.81 34.06
CA GLN A 174 0.50 15.15 34.29
C GLN A 174 -0.24 15.89 35.41
N GLN A 175 -1.57 15.85 35.40
CA GLN A 175 -2.38 16.50 36.45
C GLN A 175 -2.04 15.92 37.83
N GLU A 176 -2.00 14.59 37.97
CA GLU A 176 -1.63 13.92 39.21
C GLU A 176 -0.22 14.32 39.67
N GLN A 177 0.75 14.39 38.75
CA GLN A 177 2.09 14.86 39.06
C GLN A 177 2.10 16.30 39.57
N THR A 178 1.31 17.19 38.95
CA THR A 178 1.22 18.59 39.42
C THR A 178 0.57 18.70 40.80
N ASP A 179 -0.41 17.86 41.11
CA ASP A 179 -1.09 17.89 42.42
C ASP A 179 -0.18 17.32 43.52
N LEU A 180 0.57 16.25 43.24
CA LEU A 180 1.60 15.73 44.14
C LEU A 180 2.70 16.78 44.38
N GLN A 181 3.13 17.51 43.34
CA GLN A 181 4.13 18.57 43.50
C GLN A 181 3.63 19.69 44.44
N LYS A 182 2.38 20.13 44.29
CA LYS A 182 1.77 21.12 45.21
C LYS A 182 1.73 20.60 46.65
N GLN A 183 1.43 19.31 46.86
CA GLN A 183 1.44 18.71 48.20
C GLN A 183 2.84 18.72 48.81
N ILE A 184 3.87 18.38 48.04
CA ILE A 184 5.28 18.45 48.48
C ILE A 184 5.64 19.89 48.87
N ASP A 185 5.31 20.88 48.04
CA ASP A 185 5.62 22.29 48.30
C ASP A 185 4.89 22.80 49.57
N THR A 186 3.65 22.36 49.77
CA THR A 186 2.86 22.67 50.97
C THR A 186 3.50 22.05 52.22
N LEU A 187 3.89 20.77 52.16
CA LEU A 187 4.57 20.07 53.25
C LEU A 187 5.92 20.71 53.58
N HIS A 188 6.70 21.10 52.56
CA HIS A 188 7.95 21.84 52.74
C HIS A 188 7.73 23.18 53.43
N THR A 189 6.70 23.93 53.01
CA THR A 189 6.36 25.23 53.62
C THR A 189 5.93 25.07 55.07
N ALA A 190 5.06 24.09 55.37
CA ALA A 190 4.62 23.79 56.72
C ALA A 190 5.78 23.32 57.62
N MET A 191 6.70 22.51 57.08
CA MET A 191 7.91 22.08 57.79
C MET A 191 8.82 23.27 58.10
N LYS A 192 9.02 24.18 57.14
CA LYS A 192 9.79 25.42 57.33
C LYS A 192 9.17 26.30 58.43
N GLN A 193 7.86 26.54 58.37
CA GLN A 193 7.13 27.30 59.39
C GLN A 193 7.20 26.65 60.78
N ARG A 194 7.15 25.31 60.84
CA ARG A 194 7.24 24.57 62.11
C ARG A 194 8.63 24.65 62.73
N VAL A 195 9.69 24.64 61.91
CA VAL A 195 11.07 24.88 62.37
C VAL A 195 11.22 26.33 62.84
N GLU A 196 10.72 27.31 62.09
CA GLU A 196 10.75 28.73 62.47
C GLU A 196 9.97 29.02 63.77
N ALA A 197 8.82 28.38 63.97
CA ALA A 197 8.03 28.50 65.20
C ALA A 197 8.68 27.82 66.41
N GLN A 198 9.39 26.70 66.22
CA GLN A 198 10.14 26.03 67.29
C GLN A 198 11.37 26.82 67.74
N ILE A 199 11.88 27.77 66.92
CA ILE A 199 13.01 28.64 67.29
C ILE A 199 12.58 29.79 68.23
N GLN A 200 11.29 30.12 68.33
CA GLN A 200 10.81 31.27 69.16
C GLN A 200 10.29 30.92 70.56
N THR A 201 10.12 29.64 70.93
CA THR A 201 9.66 29.27 72.29
C THR A 201 10.49 28.16 72.94
N LYS A 202 11.25 28.58 73.97
CA LYS A 202 11.86 27.83 75.11
C LYS A 202 13.18 27.07 74.94
N GLU A 203 14.00 27.29 75.96
CA GLU A 203 15.29 26.72 76.31
C GLU A 203 15.34 25.17 76.32
N VAL A 204 16.50 24.67 75.85
CA VAL A 204 17.08 23.32 75.99
C VAL A 204 16.23 22.15 75.51
N VAL A 205 16.59 21.68 74.30
CA VAL A 205 16.16 20.41 73.69
C VAL A 205 16.60 19.23 74.58
N PRO A 206 15.69 18.35 75.04
CA PRO A 206 16.06 17.09 75.68
C PRO A 206 16.79 16.18 74.68
N PRO A 207 17.90 15.50 75.07
CA PRO A 207 18.74 14.70 74.16
C PRO A 207 17.99 13.57 73.43
N ALA A 208 16.83 13.14 73.95
CA ALA A 208 15.96 12.16 73.33
C ALA A 208 15.29 12.65 72.01
N ILE A 209 14.96 13.94 71.91
CA ILE A 209 14.37 14.52 70.69
C ILE A 209 15.45 14.79 69.64
N GLN A 210 16.65 15.20 70.09
CA GLN A 210 17.80 15.41 69.20
C GLN A 210 18.23 14.12 68.50
N ALA A 211 18.29 13.00 69.25
CA ALA A 211 18.60 11.68 68.69
C ALA A 211 17.53 11.19 67.69
N GLN A 212 16.25 11.48 67.92
CA GLN A 212 15.18 11.13 66.97
C GLN A 212 15.22 11.98 65.70
N VAL A 213 15.54 13.27 65.81
CA VAL A 213 15.72 14.15 64.65
C VAL A 213 16.94 13.74 63.84
N GLU A 214 18.07 13.40 64.47
CA GLU A 214 19.26 12.88 63.78
C GLU A 214 18.99 11.53 63.09
N ALA A 215 18.27 10.61 63.74
CA ALA A 215 17.87 9.34 63.13
C ALA A 215 16.94 9.53 61.92
N LEU A 216 15.99 10.47 62.01
CA LEU A 216 15.10 10.81 60.90
C LEU A 216 15.86 11.53 59.77
N GLN A 217 16.80 12.42 60.09
CA GLN A 217 17.67 13.07 59.10
C GLN A 217 18.53 12.04 58.37
N GLN A 218 19.15 11.08 59.08
CA GLN A 218 19.91 9.98 58.48
C GLN A 218 19.05 9.09 57.59
N LYS A 219 17.79 8.84 57.99
CA LYS A 219 16.85 8.05 57.19
C LYS A 219 16.43 8.80 55.92
N VAL A 220 16.18 10.10 56.02
CA VAL A 220 15.88 10.96 54.87
C VAL A 220 17.08 11.03 53.91
N THR A 221 18.32 11.17 54.41
CA THR A 221 19.51 11.18 53.54
C THR A 221 19.71 9.84 52.86
N THR A 222 19.48 8.73 53.56
CA THR A 222 19.59 7.38 52.99
C THR A 222 18.53 7.15 51.91
N LEU A 223 17.27 7.51 52.18
CA LEU A 223 16.19 7.39 51.20
C LEU A 223 16.39 8.33 50.00
N THR A 224 16.96 9.52 50.20
CA THR A 224 17.31 10.45 49.12
C THR A 224 18.41 9.87 48.24
N GLN A 225 19.45 9.28 48.84
CA GLN A 225 20.51 8.58 48.11
C GLN A 225 19.99 7.37 47.33
N GLN A 226 19.07 6.59 47.92
CA GLN A 226 18.42 5.45 47.24
C GLN A 226 17.54 5.91 46.07
N ARG A 227 16.75 6.98 46.25
CA ARG A 227 15.97 7.61 45.18
C ARG A 227 16.89 8.06 44.04
N ASP A 228 17.98 8.74 44.35
CA ASP A 228 18.91 9.26 43.35
C ASP A 228 19.64 8.14 42.61
N ALA A 229 19.97 7.05 43.30
CA ALA A 229 20.53 5.84 42.68
C ALA A 229 19.53 5.17 41.73
N LEU A 230 18.27 5.01 42.14
CA LEU A 230 17.21 4.44 41.31
C LEU A 230 16.86 5.35 40.11
N SER A 231 16.84 6.67 40.31
CA SER A 231 16.62 7.65 39.24
C SER A 231 17.72 7.56 38.18
N LYS A 232 18.99 7.47 38.60
CA LYS A 232 20.12 7.25 37.68
C LYS A 232 20.03 5.92 36.93
N GLN A 233 19.63 4.83 37.62
CA GLN A 233 19.44 3.54 36.97
C GLN A 233 18.30 3.58 35.94
N ALA A 234 17.18 4.23 36.27
CA ALA A 234 16.06 4.42 35.35
C ALA A 234 16.44 5.28 34.14
N GLU A 235 17.26 6.33 34.32
CA GLU A 235 17.80 7.14 33.22
C GLU A 235 18.70 6.32 32.28
N VAL A 236 19.60 5.50 32.83
CA VAL A 236 20.50 4.64 32.04
C VAL A 236 19.72 3.59 31.26
N LEU A 237 18.78 2.88 31.92
CA LEU A 237 17.93 1.90 31.25
C LEU A 237 17.03 2.55 30.20
N GLY A 238 16.50 3.74 30.48
CA GLY A 238 15.72 4.52 29.51
C GLY A 238 16.57 4.97 28.31
N ALA A 239 17.84 5.32 28.51
CA ALA A 239 18.75 5.66 27.42
C ALA A 239 19.07 4.44 26.55
N GLN A 240 19.38 3.31 27.16
CA GLN A 240 19.64 2.04 26.45
C GLN A 240 18.41 1.56 25.67
N ALA A 241 17.22 1.66 26.25
CA ALA A 241 15.97 1.30 25.56
C ALA A 241 15.66 2.23 24.38
N ARG A 242 15.93 3.55 24.51
CA ARG A 242 15.79 4.51 23.41
C ARG A 242 16.79 4.24 22.29
N GLU A 243 18.04 3.97 22.62
CA GLU A 243 19.09 3.66 21.65
C GLU A 243 18.78 2.35 20.91
N ALA A 244 18.35 1.30 21.62
CA ALA A 244 17.88 0.05 21.02
C ALA A 244 16.66 0.26 20.11
N ALA A 245 15.68 1.07 20.53
CA ALA A 245 14.50 1.38 19.72
C ALA A 245 14.83 2.17 18.45
N ILE A 246 15.77 3.13 18.53
CA ILE A 246 16.27 3.88 17.37
C ILE A 246 16.98 2.93 16.40
N HIS A 247 17.89 2.07 16.89
CA HIS A 247 18.57 1.10 16.04
C HIS A 247 17.59 0.12 15.36
N GLN A 248 16.59 -0.36 16.10
CA GLN A 248 15.58 -1.27 15.54
C GLN A 248 14.69 -0.58 14.50
N ASP A 249 14.29 0.68 14.71
CA ASP A 249 13.51 1.44 13.72
C ASP A 249 14.35 1.84 12.51
N GLU A 250 15.64 2.14 12.68
CA GLU A 250 16.57 2.37 11.57
C GLU A 250 16.75 1.10 10.73
N GLU A 251 16.96 -0.06 11.33
CA GLU A 251 17.06 -1.34 10.63
C GLU A 251 15.75 -1.69 9.91
N ALA A 252 14.60 -1.50 10.57
CA ALA A 252 13.29 -1.68 9.97
C ALA A 252 13.07 -0.73 8.78
N THR A 253 13.47 0.54 8.91
CA THR A 253 13.34 1.56 7.88
C THR A 253 14.28 1.29 6.70
N ARG A 254 15.53 0.91 6.96
CA ARG A 254 16.50 0.48 5.92
C ARG A 254 15.96 -0.73 5.16
N GLY A 255 15.40 -1.72 5.86
CA GLY A 255 14.78 -2.89 5.26
C GLY A 255 13.54 -2.54 4.42
N ARG A 256 12.68 -1.63 4.90
CA ARG A 256 11.54 -1.11 4.13
C ARG A 256 11.99 -0.39 2.86
N HIS A 257 12.98 0.49 2.96
CA HIS A 257 13.51 1.24 1.83
C HIS A 257 14.13 0.32 0.77
N MET A 258 14.98 -0.62 1.18
CA MET A 258 15.59 -1.61 0.30
C MET A 258 14.53 -2.44 -0.44
N ARG A 259 13.47 -2.90 0.25
CA ARG A 259 12.36 -3.63 -0.38
C ARG A 259 11.59 -2.79 -1.38
N LEU A 260 11.32 -1.52 -1.07
CA LEU A 260 10.61 -0.63 -1.98
C LEU A 260 11.43 -0.32 -3.23
N GLN A 261 12.72 -0.02 -3.07
CA GLN A 261 13.64 0.17 -4.19
C GLN A 261 13.74 -1.08 -5.05
N TRP A 262 13.86 -2.27 -4.43
CA TRP A 262 13.88 -3.54 -5.16
C TRP A 262 12.59 -3.76 -5.97
N ARG A 263 11.41 -3.53 -5.39
CA ARG A 263 10.13 -3.67 -6.11
C ARG A 263 10.06 -2.74 -7.31
N THR A 264 10.42 -1.48 -7.11
CA THR A 264 10.41 -0.46 -8.17
C THR A 264 11.34 -0.87 -9.31
N ASN A 265 12.59 -1.21 -9.00
CA ASN A 265 13.57 -1.62 -9.99
C ASN A 265 13.17 -2.92 -10.71
N ALA A 266 12.54 -3.87 -9.99
CA ALA A 266 12.06 -5.12 -10.56
C ALA A 266 10.88 -4.88 -11.52
N GLU A 267 9.94 -3.99 -11.17
CA GLU A 267 8.84 -3.61 -12.05
C GLU A 267 9.35 -2.93 -13.32
N GLU A 268 10.31 -2.00 -13.20
CA GLU A 268 10.94 -1.35 -14.35
C GLU A 268 11.67 -2.35 -15.25
N ALA A 269 12.42 -3.29 -14.66
CA ALA A 269 13.10 -4.35 -15.40
C ALA A 269 12.13 -5.27 -16.14
N LEU A 270 11.04 -5.71 -15.48
CA LEU A 270 10.02 -6.54 -16.10
C LEU A 270 9.30 -5.83 -17.26
N GLN A 271 9.03 -4.53 -17.11
CA GLN A 271 8.47 -3.73 -18.20
C GLN A 271 9.44 -3.61 -19.38
N ALA A 272 10.73 -3.39 -19.12
CA ALA A 272 11.74 -3.31 -20.17
C ALA A 272 11.88 -4.64 -20.93
N ILE A 273 11.90 -5.77 -20.20
CA ILE A 273 11.94 -7.11 -20.78
C ILE A 273 10.69 -7.37 -21.62
N SER A 274 9.50 -7.04 -21.11
CA SER A 274 8.25 -7.21 -21.85
C SER A 274 8.26 -6.43 -23.17
N ARG A 275 8.70 -5.16 -23.15
CA ARG A 275 8.84 -4.35 -24.38
C ARG A 275 9.83 -4.98 -25.36
N LEU A 276 10.96 -5.46 -24.86
CA LEU A 276 11.99 -6.12 -25.67
C LEU A 276 11.46 -7.40 -26.33
N LEU A 277 10.69 -8.21 -25.61
CA LEU A 277 10.09 -9.44 -26.14
C LEU A 277 9.00 -9.16 -27.18
N ILE A 278 8.18 -8.10 -26.98
CA ILE A 278 7.16 -7.69 -27.95
C ILE A 278 7.80 -7.21 -29.26
N GLN A 279 8.95 -6.55 -29.17
CA GLN A 279 9.70 -6.03 -30.32
C GLN A 279 10.87 -6.95 -30.69
N TRP A 280 10.80 -8.24 -30.33
CA TRP A 280 11.90 -9.15 -30.58
C TRP A 280 12.10 -9.35 -32.08
N PRO A 281 13.34 -9.24 -32.59
CA PRO A 281 13.61 -9.43 -34.01
C PRO A 281 13.17 -10.81 -34.47
N THR A 282 12.39 -10.86 -35.55
CA THR A 282 12.02 -12.12 -36.18
C THR A 282 13.17 -12.63 -37.05
N PRO A 283 13.17 -13.92 -37.43
CA PRO A 283 14.15 -14.45 -38.39
C PRO A 283 14.17 -13.70 -39.72
N LEU A 284 13.04 -13.08 -40.11
CA LEU A 284 12.94 -12.24 -41.30
C LEU A 284 13.65 -10.89 -41.10
N ASP A 285 13.56 -10.29 -39.90
CA ASP A 285 14.24 -9.04 -39.57
C ASP A 285 15.77 -9.22 -39.50
N ALA A 286 16.23 -10.40 -39.07
CA ALA A 286 17.64 -10.74 -38.96
C ALA A 286 18.41 -10.68 -40.29
N TYR A 287 17.74 -10.78 -41.43
CA TYR A 287 18.36 -10.60 -42.75
C TYR A 287 18.83 -9.15 -43.01
N HIS A 288 18.28 -8.19 -42.26
CA HIS A 288 18.61 -6.77 -42.37
C HIS A 288 19.59 -6.29 -41.28
N PHE A 289 20.07 -7.19 -40.41
CA PHE A 289 20.95 -6.83 -39.30
C PHE A 289 22.36 -6.49 -39.79
N GLU A 290 22.91 -5.39 -39.28
CA GLU A 290 24.32 -5.04 -39.44
C GLU A 290 25.16 -5.62 -38.28
N GLU A 291 26.49 -5.60 -38.42
CA GLU A 291 27.43 -6.11 -37.39
C GLU A 291 27.19 -5.48 -36.00
N GLY A 292 26.80 -4.20 -35.97
CA GLY A 292 26.46 -3.49 -34.74
C GLY A 292 25.21 -4.03 -34.02
N ASP A 293 24.26 -4.61 -34.74
CA ASP A 293 23.02 -5.12 -34.15
C ASP A 293 23.20 -6.53 -33.59
N TRP A 294 24.02 -7.36 -34.24
CA TRP A 294 24.49 -8.63 -33.67
C TRP A 294 25.30 -8.42 -32.39
N SER A 295 26.14 -7.38 -32.34
CA SER A 295 26.89 -7.03 -31.12
C SER A 295 25.96 -6.64 -29.96
N LYS A 296 24.89 -5.88 -30.23
CA LYS A 296 23.89 -5.54 -29.19
C LYS A 296 23.14 -6.76 -28.69
N LEU A 297 22.76 -7.69 -29.57
CA LEU A 297 22.12 -8.95 -29.16
C LEU A 297 23.03 -9.76 -28.23
N ALA A 298 24.32 -9.90 -28.59
CA ALA A 298 25.30 -10.60 -27.74
C ALA A 298 25.48 -9.92 -26.37
N GLN A 299 25.47 -8.58 -26.32
CA GLN A 299 25.53 -7.84 -25.05
C GLN A 299 24.28 -8.09 -24.19
N ILE A 300 23.09 -8.14 -24.78
CA ILE A 300 21.85 -8.44 -24.06
C ILE A 300 21.91 -9.85 -23.46
N GLU A 301 22.35 -10.84 -24.25
CA GLU A 301 22.53 -12.22 -23.80
C GLU A 301 23.50 -12.30 -22.61
N GLU A 302 24.65 -11.64 -22.70
CA GLU A 302 25.63 -11.57 -21.61
C GLU A 302 25.03 -10.95 -20.33
N GLN A 303 24.24 -9.89 -20.44
CA GLN A 303 23.59 -9.28 -19.26
C GLN A 303 22.55 -10.21 -18.63
N MET A 304 21.80 -10.97 -19.44
CA MET A 304 20.83 -11.95 -18.94
C MET A 304 21.52 -13.09 -18.19
N GLU A 305 22.63 -13.61 -18.71
CA GLU A 305 23.43 -14.63 -18.02
C GLU A 305 23.99 -14.14 -16.69
N ARG A 306 24.54 -12.91 -16.65
CA ARG A 306 25.03 -12.30 -15.42
C ARG A 306 23.93 -12.15 -14.37
N LEU A 307 22.73 -11.73 -14.79
CA LEU A 307 21.59 -11.60 -13.90
C LEU A 307 21.17 -12.97 -13.32
N GLN A 308 21.14 -13.99 -14.16
CA GLN A 308 20.84 -15.37 -13.74
C GLN A 308 21.87 -15.87 -12.71
N GLN A 309 23.16 -15.65 -12.96
CA GLN A 309 24.24 -16.00 -12.03
C GLN A 309 24.12 -15.27 -10.70
N ALA A 310 23.86 -13.96 -10.71
CA ALA A 310 23.69 -13.17 -9.49
C ALA A 310 22.50 -13.66 -8.64
N SER A 311 21.36 -13.97 -9.29
CA SER A 311 20.19 -14.57 -8.62
C SER A 311 20.54 -15.91 -7.97
N LEU A 312 21.30 -16.76 -8.67
CA LEU A 312 21.71 -18.06 -8.14
C LEU A 312 22.64 -17.92 -6.92
N GLN A 313 23.62 -17.02 -6.99
CA GLN A 313 24.53 -16.71 -5.88
C GLN A 313 23.79 -16.18 -4.65
N LEU A 314 22.78 -15.33 -4.85
CA LEU A 314 21.96 -14.82 -3.75
C LEU A 314 21.22 -15.94 -3.04
N ARG A 315 20.56 -16.85 -3.78
CA ARG A 315 19.85 -18.00 -3.18
C ARG A 315 20.80 -18.89 -2.38
N GLN A 316 21.95 -19.23 -2.95
CA GLN A 316 22.95 -20.07 -2.30
C GLN A 316 23.51 -19.42 -1.02
N THR A 317 23.75 -18.11 -1.04
CA THR A 317 24.22 -17.37 0.14
C THR A 317 23.16 -17.39 1.25
N VAL A 318 21.89 -17.14 0.90
CA VAL A 318 20.77 -17.15 1.86
C VAL A 318 20.59 -18.53 2.48
N GLU A 319 20.58 -19.60 1.66
CA GLU A 319 20.50 -20.99 2.14
C GLU A 319 21.63 -21.32 3.12
N ARG A 320 22.86 -20.92 2.81
CA ARG A 320 24.02 -21.11 3.71
C ARG A 320 23.89 -20.34 5.02
N THR A 321 23.40 -19.11 5.00
CA THR A 321 23.21 -18.31 6.23
C THR A 321 22.08 -18.85 7.11
N VAL A 322 20.99 -19.34 6.51
CA VAL A 322 19.86 -19.94 7.24
C VAL A 322 20.27 -21.28 7.85
N ILE A 323 21.03 -22.11 7.13
CA ILE A 323 21.58 -23.37 7.66
C ILE A 323 22.57 -23.09 8.81
N ALA A 324 23.47 -22.11 8.64
CA ALA A 324 24.44 -21.75 9.68
C ALA A 324 23.79 -21.12 10.94
N GLN A 325 22.64 -20.45 10.82
CA GLN A 325 21.86 -19.98 11.97
C GLN A 325 21.20 -21.15 12.71
N ASN A 326 20.61 -22.09 11.98
CA ASN A 326 19.98 -23.28 12.56
C ASN A 326 20.99 -24.20 13.27
N GLU A 327 22.21 -24.35 12.74
CA GLU A 327 23.27 -25.13 13.39
C GLU A 327 23.77 -24.48 14.70
N ARG A 328 23.89 -23.15 14.76
CA ARG A 328 24.26 -22.43 15.99
C ARG A 328 23.19 -22.51 17.08
N GLU A 329 21.92 -22.50 16.70
CA GLU A 329 20.80 -22.70 17.64
C GLU A 329 20.74 -24.14 18.16
N HIS A 330 21.14 -25.12 17.35
CA HIS A 330 21.22 -26.53 17.77
C HIS A 330 22.40 -26.79 18.73
N ASP A 331 23.57 -26.19 18.47
CA ASP A 331 24.73 -26.28 19.36
C ASP A 331 24.54 -25.50 20.67
N ALA A 332 23.74 -24.44 20.68
CA ALA A 332 23.39 -23.71 21.91
C ALA A 332 22.39 -24.48 22.81
N CYS A 333 21.68 -25.48 22.26
CA CYS A 333 20.64 -26.22 22.96
C CYS A 333 21.06 -27.64 23.39
N THR A 334 22.30 -28.05 23.12
CA THR A 334 22.91 -29.30 23.62
C THR A 334 23.92 -29.00 24.73
N PRO A 335 23.55 -29.13 26.02
CA PRO A 335 24.50 -28.98 27.11
C PRO A 335 25.43 -30.20 27.15
N LYS A 336 26.74 -29.95 27.33
CA LYS A 336 27.73 -30.97 27.72
C LYS A 336 27.51 -31.49 29.13
#